data_AF-A0A3D0P592-F1
#
_entry.id   AF-A0A3D0P592-F1
#
_cell.length_a   1.000
_cell.length_b   1.000
_cell.length_c   1.000
_cell.angle_alpha   90.00
_cell.angle_beta   90.00
_cell.angle_gamma   90.00
#
_symmetry.space_group_name_H-M   'P 1'
#
loop_
_entity.id
_entity.type
_entity.pdbx_description
1 polymer ?
#
loop_
_entity_poly.entity_id
_entity_poly.type
_entity_poly.pdbx_seq_one_letter_code
_entity_poly.pdbx_strand_id
1 'polypeptide(L)'
;VMCVVLFLGGWYVPGLSHIFEVGSVPYALVSHAAFLLKIFFFLFLYIWIRGTLPRFRFDQLMSFGWKFLLPVAIGNVIVTTIVVFLMNR
;
A
#
# COMPACT_ATOMS: atom_id res chain seq x y z
N VAL A 1 0.18 2.06 9.41
CA VAL A 1 -1.01 1.19 9.54
C VAL A 1 -1.96 1.37 8.35
N MET A 2 -2.54 2.56 8.13
CA MET A 2 -3.51 2.79 7.03
C MET A 2 -2.99 2.39 5.64
N CYS A 3 -1.73 2.69 5.31
CA CYS A 3 -1.16 2.27 4.03
C CYS A 3 -1.15 0.74 3.83
N VAL A 4 -0.90 -0.03 4.90
CA VAL A 4 -0.89 -1.50 4.83
C VAL A 4 -2.30 -2.04 4.63
N VAL A 5 -3.30 -1.42 5.27
CA VAL A 5 -4.71 -1.81 5.15
C VAL A 5 -5.25 -1.48 3.75
N LEU A 6 -5.04 -0.25 3.28
CA LEU A 6 -5.60 0.23 2.02
C LEU A 6 -4.92 -0.37 0.78
N PHE A 7 -3.60 -0.58 0.82
CA PHE A 7 -2.84 -0.97 -0.38
C PHE A 7 -2.28 -2.40 -0.34
N LEU A 8 -1.97 -2.96 0.83
CA LEU A 8 -1.35 -4.30 0.95
C LEU A 8 -2.32 -5.36 1.51
N GLY A 9 -3.63 -5.10 1.45
CA GLY A 9 -4.67 -6.04 1.87
C GLY A 9 -4.70 -6.32 3.38
N GLY A 10 -4.01 -5.50 4.19
CA GLY A 10 -3.96 -5.64 5.64
C GLY A 10 -3.55 -7.04 6.09
N TRP A 11 -4.53 -7.74 6.65
CA TRP A 11 -4.47 -9.05 7.29
C TRP A 11 -4.49 -10.21 6.30
N TYR A 12 -4.82 -9.94 5.05
CA TYR A 12 -4.89 -10.96 4.01
C TYR A 12 -3.50 -11.42 3.59
N VAL A 13 -3.33 -12.73 3.55
CA VAL A 13 -2.16 -13.43 3.02
C VAL A 13 -2.65 -14.41 1.95
N PRO A 14 -2.27 -14.23 0.68
CA PRO A 14 -2.73 -15.11 -0.39
C PRO A 14 -2.23 -16.55 -0.16
N GLY A 15 -3.14 -17.52 -0.29
CA GLY A 15 -2.84 -18.94 -0.12
C GLY A 15 -2.87 -19.47 1.31
N LEU A 16 -3.04 -18.62 2.33
CA LEU A 16 -3.04 -19.07 3.73
C LEU A 16 -4.25 -19.97 4.05
N SER A 17 -5.39 -19.74 3.37
CA SER A 17 -6.62 -20.53 3.51
C SER A 17 -6.52 -21.97 2.99
N HIS A 18 -5.50 -22.29 2.18
CA HIS A 18 -5.27 -23.66 1.71
C HIS A 18 -4.37 -24.46 2.67
N ILE A 19 -3.65 -23.78 3.56
CA ILE A 19 -2.65 -24.38 4.46
C ILE A 19 -3.22 -24.51 5.88
N PHE A 20 -4.03 -23.54 6.31
CA PHE A 20 -4.66 -23.53 7.63
C PHE A 20 -6.16 -23.29 7.53
N GLU A 21 -6.92 -23.98 8.37
CA GLU A 21 -8.37 -23.78 8.45
C GLU A 21 -8.70 -22.36 8.90
N VAL A 22 -9.69 -21.76 8.23
CA VAL A 22 -10.15 -20.40 8.50
C VAL A 22 -10.80 -20.38 9.89
N GLY A 23 -10.21 -19.63 10.82
CA GLY A 23 -10.65 -19.57 12.23
C GLY A 23 -9.77 -20.35 13.21
N SER A 24 -8.78 -21.11 12.71
CA SER A 24 -7.79 -21.77 13.56
C SER A 24 -6.82 -20.76 14.20
N VAL A 25 -6.34 -21.06 15.42
CA VAL A 25 -5.34 -20.22 16.12
C VAL A 25 -4.06 -20.02 15.27
N PRO A 26 -3.53 -21.02 14.55
CA PRO A 26 -2.38 -20.82 13.66
C PRO A 26 -2.65 -19.84 12.51
N TYR A 27 -3.84 -19.89 11.89
CA TYR A 27 -4.23 -18.94 10.84
C TYR A 27 -4.24 -17.50 11.37
N ALA A 28 -4.77 -17.29 12.57
CA ALA A 28 -4.76 -15.99 13.21
C ALA A 28 -3.31 -15.53 13.47
N LEU A 29 -2.47 -16.35 14.09
CA LEU A 29 -1.09 -15.96 14.40
C LEU A 29 -0.29 -15.58 13.15
N VAL A 30 -0.39 -16.36 12.07
CA VAL A 30 0.34 -16.08 10.83
C VAL A 30 -0.15 -14.80 10.15
N SER A 31 -1.47 -14.55 10.11
CA SER A 31 -2.01 -13.32 9.54
C SER A 31 -1.64 -12.07 10.35
N HIS A 32 -1.67 -12.14 11.69
CA HIS A 32 -1.18 -11.07 12.58
C HIS A 32 0.32 -10.81 12.35
N ALA A 33 1.13 -11.85 12.29
CA ALA A 33 2.57 -11.73 12.09
C ALA A 33 2.92 -11.11 10.72
N ALA A 34 2.23 -11.55 9.66
CA ALA A 34 2.40 -10.98 8.33
C ALA A 34 1.99 -9.49 8.27
N PHE A 35 0.92 -9.12 8.97
CA PHE A 35 0.49 -7.72 9.08
C PHE A 35 1.54 -6.86 9.80
N LEU A 36 2.08 -7.34 10.92
CA LEU A 36 3.16 -6.66 11.64
C LEU A 36 4.42 -6.52 10.77
N LEU A 37 4.80 -7.58 10.04
CA LEU A 37 5.95 -7.53 9.13
C LEU A 37 5.77 -6.45 8.06
N LYS A 38 4.58 -6.35 7.44
CA LYS A 38 4.26 -5.29 6.47
C LYS A 38 4.38 -3.90 7.10
N ILE A 39 3.96 -3.72 8.36
CA ILE A 39 4.12 -2.45 9.09
C ILE A 39 5.59 -2.13 9.33
N PHE A 40 6.37 -3.10 9.82
CA PHE A 40 7.81 -2.92 10.07
C PHE A 40 8.56 -2.61 8.77
N PHE A 41 8.18 -3.20 7.65
CA PHE A 41 8.73 -2.87 6.35
C PHE A 41 8.51 -1.38 5.98
N PHE A 42 7.28 -0.86 6.12
CA PHE A 42 7.02 0.56 5.88
C PHE A 42 7.72 1.48 6.88
N LEU A 43 7.83 1.07 8.14
CA LEU A 43 8.57 1.83 9.15
C LEU A 43 10.06 1.90 8.79
N PHE A 44 10.64 0.77 8.38
CA PHE A 44 12.01 0.70 7.90
C PHE A 44 12.21 1.61 6.67
N LEU A 45 11.32 1.55 5.68
CA LEU A 45 11.36 2.45 4.52
C LEU A 45 11.32 3.92 4.95
N TYR A 46 10.45 4.29 5.89
CA TYR A 46 10.35 5.68 6.35
C TYR A 46 11.64 6.17 7.03
N ILE A 47 12.23 5.34 7.90
CA ILE A 47 13.50 5.65 8.57
C ILE A 47 14.62 5.78 7.54
N TRP A 48 14.67 4.86 6.58
CA TRP A 48 15.68 4.85 5.53
C TRP A 48 15.58 6.07 4.61
N ILE A 49 14.37 6.44 4.19
CA ILE A 49 14.10 7.62 3.37
C ILE A 49 14.51 8.90 4.13
N ARG A 50 14.18 8.98 5.42
CA ARG A 50 14.60 10.12 6.27
C ARG A 50 16.12 10.24 6.36
N GLY A 51 16.85 9.12 6.35
CA GLY A 51 18.31 9.09 6.39
C GLY A 51 18.97 9.41 5.03
N THR A 52 18.29 9.16 3.92
CA THR A 52 18.87 9.31 2.56
C THR A 52 18.51 10.62 1.87
N LEU A 53 17.34 11.20 2.16
CA LEU A 53 16.88 12.41 1.47
C LEU A 53 17.38 13.70 2.14
N PRO A 54 18.14 14.56 1.42
CA PRO A 54 18.46 15.91 1.88
C PRO A 54 17.19 16.79 1.91
N ARG A 55 17.15 17.77 2.81
CA ARG A 55 15.96 18.62 3.04
C ARG A 55 15.48 19.28 1.75
N PHE A 56 14.26 18.95 1.31
CA PHE A 56 13.61 19.58 0.15
C PHE A 56 13.02 20.96 0.49
N ARG A 57 13.06 21.89 -0.47
CA ARG A 57 12.39 23.18 -0.34
C ARG A 57 10.88 23.02 -0.51
N PHE A 58 10.08 23.78 0.24
CA PHE A 58 8.61 23.73 0.15
C PHE A 58 8.10 23.96 -1.27
N ASP A 59 8.70 24.87 -2.04
CA ASP A 59 8.30 25.12 -3.43
C ASP A 59 8.50 23.90 -4.33
N GLN A 60 9.57 23.14 -4.10
CA GLN A 60 9.86 21.93 -4.88
C GLN A 60 8.83 20.85 -4.56
N LEU A 61 8.48 20.67 -3.29
CA LEU A 61 7.43 19.75 -2.87
C LEU A 61 6.07 20.14 -3.45
N MET A 62 5.72 21.43 -3.43
CA MET A 62 4.47 21.91 -4.01
C MET A 62 4.45 21.71 -5.52
N SER A 63 5.54 22.00 -6.21
CA SER A 63 5.64 21.75 -7.64
C SER A 63 5.49 20.26 -8.00
N PHE A 64 6.09 19.36 -7.22
CA PHE A 64 5.96 17.91 -7.42
C PHE A 64 4.52 17.42 -7.15
N GLY A 65 3.91 17.88 -6.06
CA GLY A 65 2.53 17.53 -5.73
C GLY A 65 1.53 17.98 -6.79
N TRP A 66 1.59 19.26 -7.17
CA TRP A 66 0.60 19.84 -8.08
C TRP A 66 0.86 19.53 -9.56
N LYS A 67 2.11 19.51 -10.00
CA LYS A 67 2.42 19.29 -11.43
C LYS A 67 2.56 17.81 -11.78
N PHE A 68 2.87 16.94 -10.82
CA PHE A 68 3.11 15.52 -11.11
C PHE A 68 2.10 14.61 -10.42
N LEU A 69 1.97 14.66 -9.09
CA LEU A 69 1.13 13.71 -8.36
C LEU A 69 -0.37 13.86 -8.70
N LEU A 70 -0.87 15.08 -8.80
CA LEU A 70 -2.30 15.32 -9.06
C LEU A 70 -2.73 14.85 -10.46
N PRO A 71 -2.03 15.22 -11.57
CA PRO A 71 -2.36 14.70 -12.89
C PRO A 71 -2.27 13.17 -12.97
N VAL A 72 -1.27 12.56 -12.34
CA VAL A 72 -1.10 11.10 -12.31
C VAL A 72 -2.24 10.42 -11.55
N ALA A 73 -2.68 10.98 -10.41
CA ALA A 73 -3.80 10.45 -9.64
C ALA A 73 -5.12 10.50 -10.44
N ILE A 74 -5.40 11.62 -11.12
CA ILE A 74 -6.59 11.73 -11.98
C ILE A 74 -6.50 10.74 -13.15
N GLY A 75 -5.34 10.62 -13.78
CA GLY A 75 -5.10 9.64 -14.84
C GLY A 75 -5.37 8.20 -14.38
N ASN A 76 -4.91 7.84 -13.18
CA ASN A 76 -5.14 6.51 -12.59
C ASN A 76 -6.63 6.21 -12.39
N VAL A 77 -7.41 7.18 -11.90
CA VAL A 77 -8.86 7.02 -11.73
C VAL A 77 -9.55 6.80 -13.08
N ILE A 78 -9.23 7.60 -14.10
CA ILE A 78 -9.80 7.47 -15.44
C ILE A 78 -9.50 6.09 -16.02
N VAL A 79 -8.23 5.64 -15.93
CA VAL A 79 -7.82 4.31 -16.41
C VAL A 79 -8.60 3.22 -15.68
N THR A 80 -8.74 3.32 -14.36
CA THR A 80 -9.49 2.34 -13.56
C THR A 80 -10.95 2.29 -13.99
N THR A 81 -11.60 3.43 -14.23
CA THR A 81 -12.98 3.47 -14.75
C THR A 81 -13.10 2.78 -16.12
N ILE A 82 -12.17 3.04 -17.05
CA ILE A 82 -12.17 2.41 -18.37
C ILE A 82 -12.01 0.89 -18.26
N VAL A 83 -11.06 0.42 -17.44
CA VAL A 83 -10.82 -1.02 -17.24
C VAL A 83 -12.05 -1.72 -16.65
N VAL A 84 -12.67 -1.12 -15.63
CA VAL A 84 -13.88 -1.68 -15.01
C VAL A 84 -15.04 -1.70 -16.01
N PHE A 85 -15.21 -0.65 -16.83
CA PHE A 85 -16.24 -0.62 -17.87
C PHE A 85 -16.03 -1.70 -18.94
N LEU A 86 -14.78 -1.94 -19.35
CA LEU A 86 -14.45 -2.99 -20.32
C LEU A 86 -14.63 -4.39 -19.75
N MET A 87 -14.31 -4.62 -18.46
CA MET A 87 -14.45 -5.92 -17.82
C MET A 87 -15.90 -6.25 -17.46
N ASN A 88 -16.75 -5.25 -17.27
CA ASN A 88 -18.19 -5.40 -16.99
C ASN A 88 -19.06 -5.46 -18.25
N ARG A 89 -18.44 -5.57 -19.43
CA ARG A 89 -19.08 -5.85 -20.72
C ARG A 89 -18.90 -7.31 -21.09
#